data_AF-A0A6G1X4U4-F1
#
_entry.id   AF-A0A6G1X4U4-F1
#
_cell.length_a   1.000
_cell.length_b   1.000
_cell.length_c   1.000
_cell.angle_alpha   90.00
_cell.angle_beta   90.00
_cell.angle_gamma   90.00
#
_symmetry.space_group_name_H-M   'P 1'
#
loop_
_entity.id
_entity.type
_entity.pdbx_description
1 polymer ?
#
loop_
_entity_poly.entity_id
_entity_poly.type
_entity_poly.pdbx_seq_one_letter_code
_entity_poly.pdbx_strand_id
1 'polypeptide(L)'
;MNQMKTSAISFLLITIIALFFIDSGNNEIAYEMVSYERLPEEYKEDFNLMGPGGTGMFSHKGHTYAFILTEPDQQVAVEFVGQDAPMGSYDVKYSLQPKETNGEAIVIEGTHGTFTPFILKLEKEVSPPFGFTNTNALEQ
;
A
#
# COMPACT_ATOMS: atom_id res chain seq x y z
N MET A 1 46.61 20.46 -2.47
CA MET A 1 45.88 19.38 -1.76
C MET A 1 44.57 19.96 -1.23
N ASN A 2 43.52 20.06 -2.06
CA ASN A 2 42.21 20.65 -1.68
C ASN A 2 41.07 20.07 -2.56
N GLN A 3 41.00 18.75 -2.70
CA GLN A 3 39.91 18.07 -3.44
C GLN A 3 39.21 16.96 -2.64
N MET A 4 39.30 16.99 -1.31
CA MET A 4 38.71 15.95 -0.44
C MET A 4 37.49 16.40 0.37
N LYS A 5 36.97 17.62 0.16
CA LYS A 5 35.85 18.15 0.97
C LYS A 5 34.51 18.24 0.25
N THR A 6 34.48 18.12 -1.09
CA THR A 6 33.24 18.33 -1.87
C THR A 6 32.42 17.05 -2.03
N SER A 7 33.02 15.86 -1.89
CA SER A 7 32.32 14.58 -2.12
C SER A 7 31.47 14.12 -0.93
N ALA A 8 31.90 14.43 0.30
CA ALA A 8 31.17 14.01 1.50
C ALA A 8 29.82 14.74 1.64
N ILE A 9 29.74 16.01 1.22
CA ILE A 9 28.52 16.82 1.34
C ILE A 9 27.42 16.31 0.40
N SER A 10 27.75 15.93 -0.84
CA SER A 10 26.78 15.34 -1.77
C SER A 10 26.27 13.98 -1.29
N PHE A 11 27.14 13.16 -0.68
CA PHE A 11 26.72 11.88 -0.11
C PHE A 11 25.81 12.08 1.11
N LEU A 12 26.12 13.06 1.96
CA LEU A 12 25.29 13.41 3.12
C LEU A 12 23.92 13.93 2.68
N LEU A 13 23.86 14.75 1.62
CA LEU A 13 22.60 15.27 1.08
C LEU A 13 21.70 14.16 0.52
N ILE A 14 22.28 13.19 -0.21
CA ILE A 14 21.55 12.03 -0.72
C ILE A 14 21.06 11.14 0.44
N THR A 15 21.88 10.96 1.48
CA THR A 15 21.48 10.19 2.67
C THR A 15 20.35 10.90 3.43
N ILE A 16 20.41 12.23 3.54
CA ILE A 16 19.37 13.04 4.19
C ILE A 16 18.06 13.00 3.39
N ILE A 17 18.12 13.10 2.06
CA ILE A 17 16.93 12.98 1.20
C ILE A 17 16.34 11.56 1.28
N ALA A 18 17.17 10.51 1.31
CA ALA A 18 16.71 9.13 1.50
C ALA A 18 16.08 8.90 2.89
N LEU A 19 16.57 9.61 3.93
CA LEU A 19 15.99 9.58 5.28
C LEU A 19 14.67 10.36 5.39
N PHE A 20 14.43 11.38 4.54
CA PHE A 20 13.16 12.12 4.51
C PHE A 20 12.03 11.41 3.75
N PHE A 21 12.31 10.31 3.03
CA PHE A 21 11.27 9.39 2.53
C PHE A 21 10.94 8.26 3.51
N ILE A 22 11.57 8.24 4.68
CA ILE A 22 11.08 7.47 5.82
C ILE A 22 10.13 8.39 6.57
N ASP A 23 8.94 8.56 6.00
CA ASP A 23 7.86 9.28 6.66
C ASP A 23 7.56 8.56 7.98
N SER A 24 8.04 9.16 9.07
CA SER A 24 7.66 8.84 10.44
C SER A 24 6.25 9.39 10.69
N GLY A 25 5.29 9.02 9.85
CA GLY A 25 3.91 9.47 9.91
C GLY A 25 3.05 8.58 10.79
N ASN A 26 3.43 8.33 12.05
CA ASN A 26 2.57 7.72 13.09
C ASN A 26 1.75 6.45 12.71
N ASN A 27 2.21 5.68 11.71
CA ASN A 27 1.64 4.43 11.20
C ASN A 27 2.18 3.26 12.03
N GLU A 28 1.35 2.62 12.86
CA GLU A 28 1.79 1.54 13.77
C GLU A 28 2.40 0.31 13.05
N ILE A 29 2.18 0.21 11.72
CA ILE A 29 2.76 -0.79 10.84
C ILE A 29 3.34 -0.11 9.62
N ALA A 30 4.66 -0.20 9.46
CA ALA A 30 5.32 0.16 8.22
C ALA A 30 4.95 -0.82 7.11
N TYR A 31 4.84 -0.30 5.88
CA TYR A 31 4.49 -1.06 4.70
C TYR A 31 5.22 -0.55 3.47
N GLU A 32 5.38 -1.41 2.47
CA GLU A 32 5.83 -1.04 1.13
C GLU A 32 4.71 -1.28 0.11
N MET A 33 4.53 -0.35 -0.82
CA MET A 33 3.65 -0.57 -1.97
C MET A 33 4.35 -1.47 -2.98
N VAL A 34 3.72 -2.59 -3.34
CA VAL A 34 4.26 -3.56 -4.30
C VAL A 34 3.39 -3.62 -5.55
N SER A 35 4.04 -3.75 -6.72
CA SER A 35 3.32 -3.97 -7.98
C SER A 35 2.77 -5.39 -8.02
N TYR A 36 1.54 -5.54 -8.55
CA TYR A 36 0.92 -6.83 -8.82
C TYR A 36 1.81 -7.75 -9.68
N GLU A 37 2.53 -7.19 -10.67
CA GLU A 37 3.43 -7.98 -11.53
C GLU A 37 4.60 -8.59 -10.76
N ARG A 38 5.02 -7.96 -9.66
CA ARG A 38 6.12 -8.42 -8.82
C ARG A 38 5.68 -9.44 -7.78
N LEU A 39 4.38 -9.68 -7.63
CA LEU A 39 3.88 -10.79 -6.83
C LEU A 39 4.17 -12.11 -7.55
N PRO A 40 4.68 -13.13 -6.83
CA PRO A 40 4.68 -14.50 -7.32
C PRO A 40 3.28 -14.96 -7.79
N GLU A 41 3.24 -15.77 -8.85
CA GLU A 41 1.99 -16.25 -9.47
C GLU A 41 1.04 -16.92 -8.47
N GLU A 42 1.61 -17.66 -7.51
CA GLU A 42 0.87 -18.34 -6.44
C GLU A 42 0.11 -17.36 -5.50
N TYR A 43 0.41 -16.06 -5.52
CA TYR A 43 -0.34 -15.03 -4.75
C TYR A 43 -1.33 -14.25 -5.61
N LYS A 44 -1.26 -14.37 -6.94
CA LYS A 44 -2.19 -13.68 -7.84
C LYS A 44 -3.57 -14.34 -7.84
N GLU A 45 -3.64 -15.62 -7.50
CA GLU A 45 -4.90 -16.37 -7.40
C GLU A 45 -5.85 -15.76 -6.35
N ASP A 46 -5.33 -15.28 -5.22
CA ASP A 46 -6.15 -14.66 -4.16
C ASP A 46 -6.87 -13.38 -4.64
N PHE A 47 -6.30 -12.64 -5.60
CA PHE A 47 -6.91 -11.44 -6.18
C PHE A 47 -8.04 -11.79 -7.15
N ASN A 48 -7.87 -12.86 -7.93
CA ASN A 48 -8.84 -13.30 -8.93
C ASN A 48 -10.12 -13.86 -8.29
N LEU A 49 -10.06 -14.28 -7.04
CA LEU A 49 -11.19 -14.81 -6.29
C LEU A 49 -12.10 -13.71 -5.69
N MET A 50 -11.71 -12.44 -5.79
CA MET A 50 -12.41 -11.32 -5.16
C MET A 50 -13.39 -10.64 -6.12
N GLY A 51 -14.53 -10.22 -5.57
CA GLY A 51 -15.56 -9.49 -6.30
C GLY A 51 -15.23 -8.01 -6.53
N PRO A 52 -16.12 -7.28 -7.25
CA PRO A 52 -16.00 -5.84 -7.49
C PRO A 52 -15.76 -5.02 -6.22
N GLY A 53 -14.79 -4.08 -6.26
CA GLY A 53 -14.45 -3.23 -5.12
C GLY A 53 -13.85 -3.97 -3.92
N GLY A 54 -13.30 -5.16 -4.15
CA GLY A 54 -12.77 -6.03 -3.12
C GLY A 54 -11.61 -5.42 -2.33
N THR A 55 -11.65 -5.64 -1.02
CA THR A 55 -10.49 -5.49 -0.12
C THR A 55 -10.21 -6.83 0.52
N GLY A 56 -8.97 -7.06 0.93
CA GLY A 56 -8.63 -8.31 1.59
C GLY A 56 -7.18 -8.44 1.95
N MET A 57 -6.86 -9.59 2.54
CA MET A 57 -5.52 -9.89 3.01
C MET A 57 -5.15 -11.35 2.84
N PHE A 58 -3.84 -11.59 2.74
CA PHE A 58 -3.24 -12.92 2.79
C PHE A 58 -1.87 -12.83 3.47
N SER A 59 -1.45 -13.93 4.11
CA SER A 59 -0.11 -14.04 4.72
C SER A 59 0.76 -14.99 3.91
N HIS A 60 2.01 -14.59 3.65
CA HIS A 60 2.97 -15.41 2.94
C HIS A 60 4.44 -15.09 3.32
N LYS A 61 5.27 -16.12 3.54
CA LYS A 61 6.71 -16.01 3.88
C LYS A 61 6.99 -15.05 5.04
N GLY A 62 6.16 -15.07 6.08
CA GLY A 62 6.31 -14.20 7.25
C GLY A 62 5.95 -12.74 7.01
N HIS A 63 5.27 -12.45 5.89
CA HIS A 63 4.70 -11.13 5.60
C HIS A 63 3.20 -11.23 5.44
N THR A 64 2.52 -10.16 5.84
CA THR A 64 1.11 -9.99 5.56
C THR A 64 0.94 -8.98 4.43
N TYR A 65 0.05 -9.29 3.50
CA TYR A 65 -0.29 -8.43 2.38
C TYR A 65 -1.74 -7.98 2.56
N ALA A 66 -1.98 -6.69 2.36
CA ALA A 66 -3.30 -6.12 2.26
C ALA A 66 -3.48 -5.58 0.84
N PHE A 67 -4.67 -5.76 0.26
CA PHE A 67 -4.98 -5.21 -1.05
C PHE A 67 -6.30 -4.46 -1.07
N ILE A 68 -6.35 -3.47 -1.97
CA ILE A 68 -7.52 -2.64 -2.25
C ILE A 68 -7.68 -2.60 -3.77
N LEU A 69 -8.81 -3.08 -4.28
CA LEU A 69 -9.16 -2.99 -5.70
C LEU A 69 -9.91 -1.68 -5.95
N THR A 70 -9.45 -0.88 -6.90
CA THR A 70 -10.06 0.42 -7.26
C THR A 70 -10.44 0.48 -8.73
N GLU A 71 -11.21 1.49 -9.12
CA GLU A 71 -11.42 1.79 -10.54
C GLU A 71 -10.11 2.26 -11.21
N PRO A 72 -9.99 2.17 -12.56
CA PRO A 72 -8.76 2.54 -13.28
C PRO A 72 -8.36 4.02 -13.18
N ASP A 73 -9.33 4.89 -12.93
CA ASP A 73 -9.15 6.34 -12.78
C ASP A 73 -8.93 6.77 -11.32
N GLN A 74 -8.82 5.81 -10.40
CA GLN A 74 -8.62 6.05 -8.97
C GLN A 74 -7.23 5.62 -8.50
N GLN A 75 -6.79 6.26 -7.41
CA GLN A 75 -5.61 5.87 -6.64
C GLN A 75 -5.92 5.81 -5.14
N VAL A 76 -5.16 4.99 -4.41
CA VAL A 76 -5.29 4.87 -2.95
C VAL A 76 -4.28 5.78 -2.25
N ALA A 77 -4.76 6.66 -1.39
CA ALA A 77 -3.96 7.31 -0.36
C ALA A 77 -4.18 6.58 0.97
N VAL A 78 -3.13 5.93 1.49
CA VAL A 78 -3.20 5.21 2.76
C VAL A 78 -2.93 6.19 3.89
N GLU A 79 -3.85 6.26 4.84
CA GLU A 79 -3.83 7.20 5.96
C GLU A 79 -3.37 6.55 7.26
N PHE A 80 -3.68 5.27 7.45
CA PHE A 80 -3.27 4.52 8.63
C PHE A 80 -3.23 3.01 8.36
N VAL A 81 -2.24 2.34 8.94
CA VAL A 81 -2.20 0.87 9.05
C VAL A 81 -1.78 0.52 10.47
N GLY A 82 -2.66 -0.14 11.22
CA GLY A 82 -2.41 -0.39 12.65
C GLY A 82 -3.60 -0.95 13.41
N GLN A 83 -3.47 -1.02 14.73
CA GLN A 83 -4.56 -1.42 15.62
C GLN A 83 -5.61 -0.31 15.70
N ASP A 84 -6.86 -0.67 15.47
CA ASP A 84 -8.01 0.17 15.77
C ASP A 84 -8.35 -0.02 17.25
N ALA A 85 -7.84 0.87 18.10
CA ALA A 85 -8.02 0.85 19.55
C ALA A 85 -9.48 0.68 20.03
N PRO A 86 -10.51 1.21 19.34
CA PRO A 86 -11.92 0.97 19.69
C PRO A 86 -12.39 -0.49 19.49
N MET A 87 -11.82 -1.20 18.51
CA MET A 87 -12.27 -2.53 18.08
C MET A 87 -11.30 -3.66 18.49
N GLY A 88 -10.07 -3.33 18.86
CA GLY A 88 -9.02 -4.31 19.16
C GLY A 88 -8.58 -5.15 17.95
N SER A 89 -9.01 -4.77 16.75
CA SER A 89 -8.63 -5.35 15.46
C SER A 89 -7.56 -4.51 14.79
N TYR A 90 -6.95 -5.02 13.71
CA TYR A 90 -6.14 -4.19 12.84
C TYR A 90 -7.02 -3.56 11.75
N ASP A 91 -6.64 -2.40 11.22
CA ASP A 91 -7.40 -1.68 10.20
C ASP A 91 -6.47 -0.94 9.23
N VAL A 92 -6.87 -0.90 7.95
CA VAL A 92 -6.29 -0.01 6.93
C VAL A 92 -7.28 1.10 6.65
N LYS A 93 -6.92 2.33 7.04
CA LYS A 93 -7.69 3.53 6.72
C LYS A 93 -7.10 4.16 5.47
N TYR A 94 -7.95 4.41 4.48
CA TYR A 94 -7.52 4.90 3.19
C TYR A 94 -8.58 5.77 2.53
N SER A 95 -8.15 6.65 1.63
CA SER A 95 -9.00 7.41 0.74
C SER A 95 -8.75 7.06 -0.73
N LEU A 96 -9.81 7.15 -1.53
CA LEU A 96 -9.76 7.07 -2.99
C LEU A 96 -9.65 8.47 -3.57
N GLN A 97 -8.60 8.70 -4.36
CA GLN A 97 -8.34 9.97 -5.03
C GLN A 97 -8.37 9.80 -6.55
N PRO A 98 -8.70 10.84 -7.33
CA PRO A 98 -8.52 10.81 -8.77
C PRO A 98 -7.05 10.60 -9.13
N LYS A 99 -6.78 9.71 -10.07
CA LYS A 99 -5.42 9.43 -10.57
C LYS A 99 -5.04 10.44 -11.65
N GLU A 100 -3.94 11.19 -11.44
CA GLU A 100 -3.35 11.97 -12.53
C GLU A 100 -2.80 11.01 -13.59
N THR A 101 -3.30 11.12 -14.81
CA THR A 101 -3.15 10.11 -15.85
C THR A 101 -1.72 10.14 -16.41
N ASN A 102 -0.85 9.24 -15.95
CA ASN A 102 0.50 9.04 -16.52
C ASN A 102 1.05 7.61 -16.38
N GLY A 103 0.21 6.59 -16.15
CA GLY A 103 0.67 5.21 -15.99
C GLY A 103 -0.34 4.16 -16.46
N GLU A 104 0.18 3.05 -16.97
CA GLU A 104 -0.60 1.91 -17.47
C GLU A 104 -1.30 1.20 -16.29
N ALA A 105 -2.62 1.06 -16.37
CA ALA A 105 -3.41 0.37 -15.36
C ALA A 105 -3.35 -1.14 -15.62
N ILE A 106 -2.97 -1.91 -14.61
CA ILE A 106 -3.08 -3.37 -14.65
C ILE A 106 -4.53 -3.72 -14.35
N VAL A 107 -5.23 -4.23 -15.34
CA VAL A 107 -6.65 -4.61 -15.26
C VAL A 107 -6.78 -6.01 -14.71
N ILE A 108 -7.42 -6.15 -13.56
CA ILE A 108 -7.94 -7.43 -13.06
C ILE A 108 -9.43 -7.48 -13.40
N GLU A 109 -9.83 -8.48 -14.19
CA GLU A 109 -11.23 -8.70 -14.57
C GLU A 109 -11.96 -9.40 -13.42
N GLY A 110 -12.76 -8.64 -12.66
CA GLY A 110 -13.74 -9.20 -11.74
C GLY A 110 -15.05 -9.53 -12.47
N THR A 111 -15.95 -10.27 -11.83
CA THR A 111 -17.22 -10.78 -12.40
C THR A 111 -18.10 -9.69 -13.04
N HIS A 112 -17.86 -8.40 -12.74
CA HIS A 112 -18.60 -7.25 -13.26
C HIS A 112 -17.78 -5.98 -13.54
N GLY A 113 -16.43 -6.01 -13.50
CA GLY A 113 -15.65 -4.77 -13.67
C GLY A 113 -14.14 -4.94 -13.83
N THR A 114 -13.52 -3.87 -14.34
CA THR A 114 -12.10 -3.73 -14.61
C THR A 114 -11.46 -2.97 -13.46
N PHE A 115 -10.66 -3.62 -12.61
CA PHE A 115 -10.09 -2.97 -11.42
C PHE A 115 -8.56 -2.87 -11.47
N THR A 116 -8.03 -1.87 -10.76
CA THR A 116 -6.59 -1.69 -10.51
C THR A 116 -6.26 -2.12 -9.07
N PRO A 117 -5.28 -3.03 -8.86
CA PRO A 117 -4.88 -3.46 -7.53
C PRO A 117 -3.88 -2.48 -6.88
N PHE A 118 -4.15 -2.12 -5.62
CA PHE A 118 -3.19 -1.48 -4.72
C PHE A 118 -2.80 -2.47 -3.63
N ILE A 119 -1.51 -2.81 -3.56
CA ILE A 119 -1.02 -3.88 -2.70
C ILE A 119 -0.01 -3.32 -1.71
N LEU A 120 -0.31 -3.51 -0.42
CA LEU A 120 0.52 -3.14 0.71
C LEU A 120 1.15 -4.41 1.26
N LYS A 121 2.49 -4.49 1.23
CA LYS A 121 3.21 -5.52 1.97
C LYS A 121 3.61 -4.96 3.32
N LEU A 122 3.09 -5.54 4.39
CA LEU A 122 3.35 -5.11 5.75
C LEU A 122 4.72 -5.64 6.23
N GLU A 123 5.47 -4.81 6.95
CA GLU A 123 6.79 -5.19 7.48
C GLU A 123 6.71 -6.26 8.57
N LYS A 124 5.55 -6.40 9.23
CA LYS A 124 5.28 -7.44 10.22
C LYS A 124 4.06 -8.27 9.85
N GLU A 125 4.06 -9.52 10.26
CA GLU A 125 2.90 -10.39 10.12
C GLU A 125 1.78 -9.95 11.08
N VAL A 126 0.56 -9.93 10.57
CA VAL A 126 -0.64 -9.49 11.30
C VAL A 126 -1.68 -10.60 11.27
N SER A 127 -2.22 -10.94 12.43
CA SER A 127 -3.30 -11.93 12.56
C SER A 127 -4.69 -11.27 12.51
N PRO A 128 -5.71 -11.94 11.96
CA PRO A 128 -7.10 -11.45 11.96
C PRO A 128 -7.68 -11.26 13.39
N PRO A 129 -8.74 -10.45 13.56
CA PRO A 129 -9.51 -9.76 12.52
C PRO A 129 -8.81 -8.49 12.00
N PHE A 130 -9.03 -8.20 10.72
CA PHE A 130 -8.49 -7.02 10.04
C PHE A 130 -9.58 -6.34 9.22
N GLY A 131 -9.66 -5.02 9.32
CA GLY A 131 -10.64 -4.17 8.66
C GLY A 131 -10.07 -3.35 7.51
N PHE A 132 -10.98 -2.78 6.73
CA PHE A 132 -10.68 -1.78 5.71
C PHE A 132 -11.69 -0.65 5.84
N THR A 133 -11.20 0.57 6.04
CA THR A 133 -12.03 1.75 6.20
C THR A 133 -11.73 2.75 5.10
N ASN A 134 -12.68 2.94 4.18
CA ASN A 134 -12.65 4.04 3.22
C ASN A 134 -13.10 5.33 3.93
N THR A 135 -12.17 6.24 4.16
CA THR A 135 -12.39 7.49 4.90
C THR A 135 -13.28 8.47 4.12
N ASN A 136 -13.23 8.46 2.78
CA ASN A 136 -14.13 9.30 1.97
C ASN A 136 -15.61 8.86 2.07
N ALA A 137 -15.88 7.60 2.39
CA ALA A 137 -17.24 7.10 2.55
C ALA A 137 -17.88 7.50 3.90
N LEU A 138 -17.06 7.94 4.87
CA LEU A 138 -17.53 8.35 6.20
C LEU A 138 -17.86 9.85 6.27
N GLU A 139 -17.41 10.65 5.31
CA GLU A 139 -17.64 12.09 5.23
C GLU A 139 -18.94 12.47 4.49
N GLN A 140 -19.69 11.48 3.99
CA GLN A 140 -20.97 11.63 3.30
C GLN A 140 -22.14 11.31 4.23
#